data_AF-A0A5S4H4I4-F1
#
_entry.id   AF-A0A5S4H4I4-F1
#
_cell.length_a   1.000
_cell.length_b   1.000
_cell.length_c   1.000
_cell.angle_alpha   90.00
_cell.angle_beta   90.00
_cell.angle_gamma   90.00
#
_symmetry.space_group_name_H-M   'P 1'
#
loop_
_entity.id
_entity.type
_entity.pdbx_description
1 polymer ?
#
loop_
_entity_poly.entity_id
_entity_poly.type
_entity_poly.pdbx_seq_one_letter_code
_entity_poly.pdbx_strand_id
1 'polypeptide(L)'
;MNAIPPAALQAAQDESNTELLETQVHSADRTVERILAAAAPHFDRQTTTSDLWQHVRNVLAWVDEANARTEHEVAMRLLKLVEEAGEVASAYIGMTGQNPRKGITHTHHDVAGELCDVVVTALVALATITGDIGAARIALAQHLAQRGPRLAVLTEGASA
;
A
#
# COMPACT_ATOMS: atom_id res chain seq x y z
N MET A 1 49.05 13.53 14.71
CA MET A 1 48.07 12.70 13.99
C MET A 1 47.10 12.16 15.03
N ASN A 2 45.97 12.84 15.25
CA ASN A 2 44.94 12.35 16.18
C ASN A 2 43.98 11.44 15.42
N ALA A 3 43.91 10.18 15.83
CA ALA A 3 42.93 9.24 15.30
C ALA A 3 41.52 9.67 15.72
N ILE A 4 40.57 9.56 14.79
CA ILE A 4 39.15 9.84 15.03
C ILE A 4 38.61 8.74 15.98
N PRO A 5 37.91 9.10 17.08
CA PRO A 5 37.39 8.13 18.02
C PRO A 5 36.32 7.22 17.38
N PRO A 6 36.27 5.92 17.70
CA PRO A 6 35.36 4.95 17.08
C PRO A 6 33.87 5.36 17.08
N ALA A 7 33.43 6.10 18.11
CA ALA A 7 32.05 6.59 18.21
C ALA A 7 31.69 7.62 17.13
N ALA A 8 32.66 8.42 16.67
CA ALA A 8 32.43 9.38 15.58
C ALA A 8 32.38 8.68 14.21
N LEU A 9 33.02 7.51 14.07
CA LEU A 9 32.90 6.67 12.87
C LEU A 9 31.50 6.04 12.77
N GLN A 10 30.96 5.57 13.90
CA GLN A 10 29.64 4.94 13.95
C GLN A 10 28.52 5.95 13.68
N ALA A 11 28.58 7.14 14.27
CA ALA A 11 27.58 8.19 14.03
C ALA A 11 27.54 8.64 12.55
N ALA A 12 28.69 8.75 11.90
CA ALA A 12 28.77 9.08 10.48
C ALA A 12 28.21 7.97 9.57
N GLN A 13 28.32 6.70 9.98
CA GLN A 13 27.73 5.57 9.26
C GLN A 13 26.20 5.53 9.41
N ASP A 14 25.67 5.86 10.59
CA ASP A 14 24.23 5.88 10.84
C ASP A 14 23.52 7.04 10.11
N GLU A 15 24.16 8.22 10.04
CA GLU A 15 23.67 9.34 9.21
C GLU A 15 23.65 8.98 7.72
N SER A 16 24.72 8.36 7.21
CA SER A 16 24.79 7.92 5.81
C SER A 16 23.73 6.85 5.46
N ASN A 17 23.45 5.92 6.38
CA ASN A 17 22.39 4.92 6.18
C ASN A 17 21.00 5.56 6.18
N THR A 18 20.77 6.58 7.02
CA THR A 18 19.48 7.30 7.07
C THR A 18 19.25 8.07 5.77
N GLU A 19 20.26 8.75 5.25
CA GLU A 19 20.19 9.51 3.99
C GLU A 19 19.97 8.58 2.77
N LEU A 20 20.58 7.39 2.78
CA LEU A 20 20.35 6.35 1.77
C LEU A 20 18.91 5.80 1.81
N LEU A 21 18.36 5.58 3.00
CA LEU A 21 16.98 5.12 3.18
C LEU A 21 15.97 6.20 2.72
N GLU A 22 16.18 7.46 3.09
CA GLU A 22 15.33 8.58 2.66
C GLU A 22 15.37 8.80 1.14
N THR A 23 16.55 8.66 0.53
CA THR A 23 16.74 8.72 -0.92
C THR A 23 16.04 7.57 -1.65
N GLN A 24 16.11 6.36 -1.09
CA GLN A 24 15.44 5.18 -1.63
C GLN A 24 13.91 5.29 -1.53
N VAL A 25 13.38 5.78 -0.40
CA VAL A 25 11.95 6.05 -0.21
C VAL A 25 11.46 7.10 -1.19
N HIS A 26 12.17 8.22 -1.36
CA HIS A 26 11.83 9.24 -2.36
C HIS A 26 11.89 8.71 -3.80
N SER A 27 12.80 7.79 -4.11
CA SER A 27 12.88 7.16 -5.43
C SER A 27 11.72 6.20 -5.69
N ALA A 28 11.30 5.46 -4.67
CA ALA A 28 10.14 4.56 -4.73
C ALA A 28 8.83 5.34 -4.92
N ASP A 29 8.63 6.43 -4.16
CA ASP A 29 7.47 7.32 -4.30
C ASP A 29 7.36 7.87 -5.74
N ARG A 30 8.47 8.35 -6.33
CA ARG A 30 8.50 8.82 -7.74
C ARG A 30 8.18 7.74 -8.76
N THR A 31 8.48 6.48 -8.45
CA THR A 31 8.22 5.35 -9.36
C THR A 31 6.74 4.97 -9.31
N VAL A 32 6.15 4.95 -8.12
CA VAL A 32 4.71 4.76 -7.90
C VAL A 32 3.92 5.90 -8.55
N GLU A 33 4.33 7.15 -8.35
CA GLU A 33 3.71 8.32 -8.99
C GLU A 33 3.74 8.23 -10.52
N ARG A 34 4.83 7.74 -11.12
CA ARG A 34 4.92 7.55 -12.58
C ARG A 34 4.01 6.44 -13.07
N ILE A 35 3.90 5.34 -12.34
CA ILE A 35 2.99 4.22 -12.68
C ILE A 35 1.53 4.69 -12.61
N LEU A 36 1.19 5.48 -11.59
CA LEU A 36 -0.15 6.06 -11.43
C LEU A 36 -0.44 7.13 -12.51
N ALA A 37 0.54 7.97 -12.85
CA ALA A 37 0.40 9.00 -13.89
C ALA A 37 0.26 8.42 -15.31
N ALA A 38 0.85 7.25 -15.57
CA ALA A 38 0.74 6.56 -16.85
C ALA A 38 -0.65 5.92 -17.07
N ALA A 39 -1.47 5.80 -16.03
CA ALA A 39 -2.72 5.03 -16.06
C ALA A 39 -4.01 5.86 -16.22
N ALA A 40 -3.97 7.20 -16.22
CA ALA A 40 -5.19 8.02 -16.25
C ALA A 40 -5.08 9.28 -17.15
N PRO A 41 -5.86 9.39 -18.24
CA PRO A 41 -6.18 10.68 -18.82
C PRO A 41 -7.37 11.29 -18.05
N HIS A 42 -7.17 12.49 -17.50
CA HIS A 42 -8.17 13.36 -16.87
C HIS A 42 -8.65 13.00 -15.46
N PHE A 43 -7.74 12.98 -14.49
CA PHE A 43 -8.10 13.38 -13.12
C PHE A 43 -7.48 14.73 -12.78
N ASP A 44 -8.34 15.66 -12.34
CA ASP A 44 -8.01 17.02 -11.98
C ASP A 44 -6.97 17.08 -10.85
N ARG A 45 -5.92 17.87 -11.06
CA ARG A 45 -4.65 17.86 -10.31
C ARG A 45 -4.75 18.55 -8.93
N GLN A 46 -5.96 18.89 -8.48
CA GLN A 46 -6.23 19.67 -7.27
C GLN A 46 -7.21 19.01 -6.28
N THR A 47 -7.66 17.78 -6.52
CA THR A 47 -8.18 16.98 -5.40
C THR A 47 -6.99 16.65 -4.53
N THR A 48 -6.83 17.31 -3.38
CA THR A 48 -5.76 17.02 -2.43
C THR A 48 -5.87 15.57 -2.01
N THR A 49 -5.17 14.69 -2.71
CA THR A 49 -4.90 13.32 -2.30
C THR A 49 -4.31 13.45 -0.91
N SER A 50 -5.11 13.17 0.12
CA SER A 50 -4.53 12.71 1.38
C SER A 50 -3.53 11.65 0.96
N ASP A 51 -2.24 11.87 1.23
CA ASP A 51 -1.20 10.87 0.95
C ASP A 51 -1.78 9.53 1.41
N LEU A 52 -1.86 8.54 0.51
CA LEU A 52 -2.45 7.23 0.78
C LEU A 52 -1.93 6.70 2.13
N TRP A 53 -0.64 6.90 2.38
CA TRP A 53 0.01 6.51 3.62
C TRP A 53 -0.40 7.33 4.83
N GLN A 54 -0.78 8.59 4.66
CA GLN A 54 -1.39 9.38 5.73
C GLN A 54 -2.78 8.84 6.07
N HIS A 55 -3.58 8.43 5.08
CA HIS A 55 -4.87 7.81 5.33
C HIS A 55 -4.70 6.47 6.06
N VAL A 56 -3.83 5.60 5.56
CA VAL A 56 -3.49 4.31 6.20
C VAL A 56 -2.96 4.52 7.62
N ARG A 57 -2.14 5.55 7.86
CA ARG A 57 -1.65 5.91 9.20
C ARG A 57 -2.80 6.25 10.14
N ASN A 58 -3.77 7.04 9.69
CA ASN A 58 -4.91 7.44 10.51
C ASN A 58 -5.77 6.22 10.86
N VAL A 59 -6.04 5.34 9.90
CA VAL A 59 -6.79 4.09 10.13
C VAL A 59 -6.04 3.17 11.09
N LEU A 60 -4.73 2.96 10.88
CA LEU A 60 -3.92 2.13 11.76
C LEU A 60 -3.91 2.64 13.20
N ALA A 61 -3.76 3.96 13.40
CA ALA A 61 -3.78 4.58 14.71
C ALA A 61 -5.14 4.37 15.42
N TRP A 62 -6.24 4.54 14.69
CA TRP A 62 -7.59 4.31 15.21
C TRP A 62 -7.81 2.84 15.61
N VAL A 63 -7.35 1.88 14.79
CA VAL A 63 -7.46 0.45 15.12
C VAL A 63 -6.55 0.07 16.28
N ASP A 64 -5.34 0.62 16.37
CA ASP A 64 -4.42 0.38 17.49
C ASP A 64 -4.94 0.95 18.81
N GLU A 65 -5.63 2.10 18.77
CA GLU A 65 -6.29 2.68 19.94
C GLU A 65 -7.47 1.83 20.41
N ALA A 66 -8.27 1.32 19.47
CA ALA A 66 -9.42 0.47 19.79
C ALA A 66 -8.99 -0.92 20.29
N ASN A 67 -7.98 -1.52 19.65
CA ASN A 67 -7.56 -2.90 19.85
C ASN A 67 -6.02 -3.03 19.87
N ALA A 68 -5.47 -3.42 21.01
CA ALA A 68 -4.04 -3.71 21.14
C ALA A 68 -3.61 -4.85 20.20
N ARG A 69 -2.35 -4.84 19.75
CA ARG A 69 -1.80 -5.85 18.82
C ARG A 69 -1.46 -7.18 19.50
N THR A 70 -2.48 -7.86 20.02
CA THR A 70 -2.35 -9.26 20.45
C THR A 70 -2.28 -10.18 19.22
N GLU A 71 -1.85 -11.43 19.41
CA GLU A 71 -1.83 -12.42 18.32
C GLU A 71 -3.23 -12.59 17.67
N HIS A 72 -4.29 -12.58 18.49
CA HIS A 72 -5.66 -12.65 18.00
C HIS A 72 -6.03 -11.43 17.15
N GLU A 73 -5.75 -10.20 17.63
CA GLU A 73 -6.09 -8.97 16.91
C GLU A 73 -5.29 -8.83 15.60
N VAL A 74 -4.03 -9.27 15.59
CA VAL A 74 -3.25 -9.37 14.35
C VAL A 74 -3.91 -10.34 13.38
N ALA A 75 -4.37 -11.51 13.84
CA ALA A 75 -5.12 -12.44 13.00
C ALA A 75 -6.43 -11.83 12.49
N MET A 76 -7.16 -11.06 13.30
CA MET A 76 -8.40 -10.40 12.87
C MET A 76 -8.15 -9.36 11.78
N ARG A 77 -7.07 -8.57 11.89
CA ARG A 77 -6.66 -7.62 10.83
C ARG A 77 -6.30 -8.31 9.52
N LEU A 78 -5.75 -9.53 9.57
CA LEU A 78 -5.53 -10.35 8.37
C LEU A 78 -6.86 -10.90 7.83
N LEU A 79 -7.76 -11.38 8.69
CA LEU A 79 -9.06 -11.92 8.27
C LEU A 79 -9.98 -10.85 7.66
N LYS A 80 -9.82 -9.57 8.03
CA LYS A 80 -10.53 -8.45 7.40
C LYS A 80 -10.34 -8.42 5.88
N LEU A 81 -9.21 -8.89 5.35
CA LEU A 81 -9.00 -9.03 3.90
C LEU A 81 -10.04 -9.95 3.23
N VAL A 82 -10.46 -11.00 3.91
CA VAL A 82 -11.47 -11.94 3.39
C VAL A 82 -12.85 -11.28 3.37
N GLU A 83 -13.15 -10.47 4.38
CA GLU A 83 -14.38 -9.68 4.44
C GLU A 83 -14.45 -8.71 3.26
N GLU A 84 -13.44 -7.85 3.08
CA GLU A 84 -13.40 -6.87 1.98
C GLU A 84 -13.42 -7.55 0.60
N ALA A 85 -12.69 -8.67 0.43
CA ALA A 85 -12.75 -9.44 -0.81
C ALA A 85 -14.15 -10.03 -1.07
N GLY A 86 -14.88 -10.39 -0.01
CA GLY A 86 -16.27 -10.80 -0.07
C GLY A 86 -17.20 -9.66 -0.48
N GLU A 87 -16.93 -8.45 -0.02
CA GLU A 87 -17.68 -7.24 -0.41
C GLU A 87 -17.46 -6.90 -1.89
N VAL A 88 -16.22 -6.98 -2.39
CA VAL A 88 -15.93 -6.89 -3.85
C VAL A 88 -16.77 -7.90 -4.64
N ALA A 89 -16.81 -9.16 -4.19
CA ALA A 89 -17.59 -10.20 -4.86
C ALA A 89 -19.10 -9.89 -4.82
N SER A 90 -19.61 -9.42 -3.67
CA SER A 90 -21.00 -9.01 -3.49
C SER A 90 -21.38 -7.84 -4.39
N ALA A 91 -20.53 -6.81 -4.44
CA ALA A 91 -20.70 -5.65 -5.31
C ALA A 91 -20.70 -6.08 -6.78
N TYR A 92 -19.78 -6.94 -7.20
CA TYR A 92 -19.73 -7.44 -8.58
C TYR A 92 -20.96 -8.28 -8.95
N ILE A 93 -21.42 -9.17 -8.06
CA ILE A 93 -22.65 -9.95 -8.24
C ILE A 93 -23.86 -9.02 -8.37
N GLY A 94 -23.95 -7.98 -7.53
CA GLY A 94 -25.02 -6.99 -7.60
C GLY A 94 -24.94 -6.11 -8.85
N MET A 95 -23.75 -5.77 -9.32
CA MET A 95 -23.54 -4.98 -10.54
C MET A 95 -23.95 -5.74 -11.79
N THR A 96 -23.62 -7.03 -11.84
CA THR A 96 -23.96 -7.91 -12.97
C THR A 96 -25.39 -8.42 -12.92
N GLY A 97 -26.11 -8.19 -11.82
CA GLY A 97 -27.48 -8.68 -11.63
C GLY A 97 -27.59 -10.20 -11.59
N GLN A 98 -26.51 -10.91 -11.24
CA GLN A 98 -26.45 -12.38 -11.27
C GLN A 98 -27.48 -13.06 -10.36
N ASN A 99 -27.98 -12.35 -9.34
CA ASN A 99 -29.05 -12.83 -8.48
C ASN A 99 -30.43 -12.37 -8.99
N PRO A 100 -31.23 -13.22 -9.67
CA PRO A 100 -32.43 -12.77 -10.37
C PRO A 100 -33.51 -12.19 -9.44
N ARG A 101 -33.52 -12.60 -8.16
CA ARG A 101 -34.46 -12.05 -7.14
C ARG A 101 -34.11 -10.65 -6.66
N LYS A 102 -32.91 -10.13 -6.98
CA LYS A 102 -32.41 -8.82 -6.54
C LYS A 102 -32.24 -7.82 -7.68
N GLY A 103 -32.10 -8.30 -8.92
CA GLY A 103 -31.80 -7.42 -10.06
C GLY A 103 -30.40 -6.81 -9.94
N ILE A 104 -30.19 -5.68 -10.65
CA ILE A 104 -28.95 -4.91 -10.57
C ILE A 104 -29.04 -3.97 -9.36
N THR A 105 -28.13 -4.11 -8.42
CA THR A 105 -28.12 -3.35 -7.16
C THR A 105 -26.89 -2.48 -6.97
N HIS A 106 -25.84 -2.72 -7.75
CA HIS A 106 -24.56 -2.01 -7.65
C HIS A 106 -24.12 -1.52 -9.02
N THR A 107 -23.08 -0.72 -9.02
CA THR A 107 -22.46 -0.10 -10.17
C THR A 107 -20.99 -0.48 -10.25
N HIS A 108 -20.34 -0.16 -11.36
CA HIS A 108 -18.87 -0.25 -11.46
C HIS A 108 -18.16 0.61 -10.42
N HIS A 109 -18.75 1.73 -10.00
CA HIS A 109 -18.19 2.59 -8.97
C HIS A 109 -18.19 1.89 -7.61
N ASP A 110 -19.26 1.15 -7.29
CA ASP A 110 -19.33 0.41 -6.03
C ASP A 110 -18.26 -0.69 -5.99
N VAL A 111 -18.09 -1.45 -7.08
CA VAL A 111 -17.00 -2.44 -7.18
C VAL A 111 -15.62 -1.78 -7.03
N ALA A 112 -15.41 -0.60 -7.61
CA ALA A 112 -14.16 0.14 -7.46
C ALA A 112 -13.94 0.61 -6.01
N GLY A 113 -15.00 1.01 -5.32
CA GLY A 113 -14.97 1.35 -3.89
C GLY A 113 -14.50 0.16 -3.05
N GLU A 114 -15.13 -0.99 -3.20
CA GLU A 114 -14.75 -2.20 -2.44
C GLU A 114 -13.30 -2.63 -2.74
N LEU A 115 -12.82 -2.44 -3.99
CA LEU A 115 -11.42 -2.69 -4.33
C LEU A 115 -10.46 -1.73 -3.61
N CYS A 116 -10.85 -0.46 -3.45
CA CYS A 116 -10.09 0.49 -2.64
C CYS A 116 -10.05 0.08 -1.17
N ASP A 117 -11.15 -0.43 -0.62
CA ASP A 117 -11.21 -0.91 0.76
C ASP A 117 -10.33 -2.14 1.00
N VAL A 118 -10.25 -3.06 0.03
CA VAL A 118 -9.24 -4.15 0.03
C VAL A 118 -7.81 -3.58 0.07
N VAL A 119 -7.51 -2.56 -0.75
CA VAL A 119 -6.16 -1.97 -0.80
C VAL A 119 -5.79 -1.33 0.54
N VAL A 120 -6.68 -0.51 1.11
CA VAL A 120 -6.44 0.14 2.41
C VAL A 120 -6.28 -0.91 3.51
N THR A 121 -7.15 -1.92 3.55
CA THR A 121 -7.08 -3.03 4.51
C THR A 121 -5.78 -3.80 4.40
N ALA A 122 -5.30 -4.09 3.19
CA ALA A 122 -4.02 -4.75 2.96
C ALA A 122 -2.83 -3.93 3.47
N LEU A 123 -2.85 -2.61 3.27
CA LEU A 123 -1.79 -1.73 3.75
C LEU A 123 -1.79 -1.59 5.28
N VAL A 124 -2.96 -1.53 5.91
CA VAL A 124 -3.09 -1.55 7.39
C VAL A 124 -2.60 -2.88 7.97
N ALA A 125 -2.97 -4.01 7.35
CA ALA A 125 -2.48 -5.33 7.74
C ALA A 125 -0.96 -5.44 7.56
N LEU A 126 -0.41 -4.93 6.45
CA LEU A 126 1.03 -4.88 6.22
C LEU A 126 1.76 -4.06 7.31
N ALA A 127 1.25 -2.87 7.65
CA ALA A 127 1.80 -2.04 8.73
C ALA A 127 1.67 -2.68 10.12
N THR A 128 0.63 -3.48 10.33
CA THR A 128 0.50 -4.28 11.55
C THR A 128 1.62 -5.32 11.65
N ILE A 129 1.88 -6.07 10.57
CA ILE A 129 2.88 -7.16 10.55
C ILE A 129 4.31 -6.63 10.54
N THR A 130 4.56 -5.54 9.83
CA THR A 130 5.90 -4.91 9.75
C THR A 130 6.22 -4.03 10.95
N GLY A 131 5.24 -3.76 11.82
CA GLY A 131 5.41 -3.02 13.06
C GLY A 131 4.96 -1.56 12.96
N ASP A 132 5.20 -0.89 11.83
CA ASP A 132 4.76 0.49 11.61
C ASP A 132 4.59 0.85 10.13
N ILE A 133 4.13 2.08 9.88
CA ILE A 133 3.90 2.63 8.53
C ILE A 133 5.20 2.77 7.73
N GLY A 134 6.32 3.16 8.36
CA GLY A 134 7.60 3.32 7.69
C GLY A 134 8.17 1.99 7.20
N ALA A 135 8.13 0.98 8.06
CA ALA A 135 8.53 -0.39 7.73
C ALA A 135 7.65 -0.98 6.61
N ALA A 136 6.33 -0.75 6.66
CA ALA A 136 5.42 -1.15 5.59
C ALA A 136 5.75 -0.52 4.24
N ARG A 137 6.04 0.79 4.23
CA ARG A 137 6.44 1.53 3.01
C ARG A 137 7.68 0.93 2.39
N ILE A 138 8.70 0.67 3.20
CA ILE A 138 9.95 0.05 2.75
C ILE A 138 9.69 -1.35 2.22
N ALA A 139 8.94 -2.17 2.94
CA ALA A 139 8.61 -3.54 2.54
C ALA A 139 7.86 -3.59 1.20
N LEU A 140 6.87 -2.71 1.01
CA LEU A 140 6.14 -2.61 -0.26
C LEU A 140 7.06 -2.16 -1.40
N ALA A 141 7.84 -1.10 -1.18
CA ALA A 141 8.77 -0.58 -2.19
C ALA A 141 9.79 -1.65 -2.63
N GLN A 142 10.37 -2.37 -1.67
CA GLN A 142 11.28 -3.49 -1.94
C GLN A 142 10.59 -4.60 -2.73
N HIS A 143 9.36 -4.98 -2.35
CA HIS A 143 8.60 -6.02 -3.05
C HIS A 143 8.30 -5.63 -4.50
N LEU A 144 7.91 -4.38 -4.74
CA LEU A 144 7.66 -3.85 -6.08
C LEU A 144 8.94 -3.79 -6.92
N ALA A 145 10.04 -3.32 -6.35
CA ALA A 145 11.34 -3.27 -7.03
C ALA A 145 11.82 -4.68 -7.44
N GLN A 146 11.60 -5.70 -6.62
CA GLN A 146 11.93 -7.10 -6.94
C GLN A 146 11.06 -7.67 -8.06
N ARG A 147 9.79 -7.23 -8.18
CA ARG A 147 8.88 -7.68 -9.24
C ARG A 147 9.05 -6.93 -10.56
N GLY A 148 9.54 -5.68 -10.53
CA GLY A 148 9.75 -4.84 -11.71
C GLY A 148 10.43 -5.54 -12.89
N PRO A 149 11.58 -6.23 -12.69
CA PRO A 149 12.26 -6.95 -13.76
C PRO A 149 11.43 -8.07 -14.40
N ARG A 150 10.53 -8.73 -13.65
CA ARG A 150 9.65 -9.79 -14.18
C ARG A 150 8.48 -9.24 -14.99
N LEU A 151 7.99 -8.05 -14.63
CA LEU A 151 6.91 -7.37 -15.35
C LEU A 151 7.42 -6.74 -16.65
N ALA A 152 8.64 -6.18 -16.65
CA ALA A 152 9.27 -5.61 -17.85
C ALA A 152 9.36 -6.62 -19.01
N VAL A 153 9.72 -7.87 -18.70
CA VAL A 153 9.78 -8.98 -19.67
C VAL A 153 8.40 -9.28 -20.30
N LEU A 154 7.31 -9.14 -19.53
CA LEU A 154 5.95 -9.36 -20.04
C LEU A 154 5.45 -8.21 -20.91
N THR A 155 5.87 -6.97 -20.62
CA THR A 155 5.49 -5.79 -21.41
C THR A 155 6.31 -5.61 -22.69
N GLU A 156 7.58 -6.04 -22.69
CA GLU A 156 8.44 -6.00 -23.88
C GLU A 156 8.08 -7.13 -24.88
N GLY A 157 7.69 -8.31 -24.39
CA GLY A 157 7.26 -9.43 -25.23
C GLY A 157 5.85 -9.28 -25.84
N ALA A 158 5.01 -8.38 -25.32
CA ALA A 158 3.68 -8.12 -25.84
C ALA A 158 3.65 -7.06 -26.98
N SER A 159 4.79 -6.44 -27.27
CA SER A 159 4.95 -5.41 -28.30
C SER A 159 5.56 -5.94 -29.62
N ALA A 160 5.62 -7.27 -29.81
CA ALA A 160 6.12 -7.94 -31.01
C ALA A 160 5.03 -8.81 -31.65
#